data_AF-A0A1H6WX36-F1
#
_entry.id   AF-A0A1H6WX36-F1
#
_cell.length_a   1.000
_cell.length_b   1.000
_cell.length_c   1.000
_cell.angle_alpha   90.00
_cell.angle_beta   90.00
_cell.angle_gamma   90.00
#
_symmetry.space_group_name_H-M   'P 1'
#
loop_
_entity.id
_entity.type
_entity.pdbx_description
1 polymer ?
#
loop_
_entity_poly.entity_id
_entity_poly.type
_entity_poly.pdbx_seq_one_letter_code
_entity_poly.pdbx_strand_id
1 'polypeptide(L)'
;MARITEAQVAEVRRRVEAGERRIDVAEALGISKASVDSIMTGRRGGPSKRSGTLTDDVKARIRELASTGMSQSAIAREVGTSQQMVSKLLKEQPAG
;
A
#
# COMPACT_ATOMS: atom_id res chain seq x y z
N MET A 1 5.18 -19.37 11.81
CA MET A 1 5.32 -17.90 11.93
C MET A 1 4.14 -17.25 11.21
N ALA A 2 3.30 -16.50 11.93
CA ALA A 2 2.23 -15.73 11.30
C ALA A 2 2.82 -14.66 10.36
N ARG A 3 2.24 -14.49 9.17
CA ARG A 3 2.65 -13.45 8.22
C ARG A 3 2.17 -12.09 8.74
N ILE A 4 3.07 -11.11 8.78
CA ILE A 4 2.74 -9.72 9.13
C ILE A 4 1.79 -9.17 8.06
N THR A 5 0.64 -8.64 8.47
CA THR A 5 -0.37 -8.05 7.57
C THR A 5 -0.08 -6.58 7.26
N GLU A 6 -0.68 -6.05 6.20
CA GLU A 6 -0.57 -4.62 5.86
C GLU A 6 -1.13 -3.71 6.97
N ALA A 7 -2.20 -4.15 7.63
CA ALA A 7 -2.75 -3.46 8.79
C ALA A 7 -1.75 -3.40 9.95
N GLN A 8 -1.04 -4.50 10.24
CA GLN A 8 0.01 -4.50 11.27
C GLN A 8 1.18 -3.58 10.89
N VAL A 9 1.55 -3.50 9.61
CA VAL A 9 2.59 -2.58 9.15
C VAL A 9 2.18 -1.12 9.34
N ALA A 10 0.95 -0.77 8.95
CA ALA A 10 0.42 0.58 9.13
C ALA A 10 0.34 0.97 10.60
N GLU A 11 -0.12 0.05 11.45
CA GLU A 11 -0.20 0.24 12.90
C GLU A 11 1.19 0.46 13.53
N VAL A 12 2.20 -0.34 13.14
CA VAL A 12 3.58 -0.15 13.58
C VAL A 12 4.10 1.24 13.21
N ARG A 13 3.91 1.67 11.97
CA ARG A 13 4.36 3.00 11.52
C ARG A 13 3.70 4.11 12.33
N ARG A 14 2.37 4.08 12.45
CA ARG A 14 1.61 5.10 13.17
C ARG A 14 2.09 5.27 14.62
N ARG A 15 2.27 4.16 15.35
CA ARG A 15 2.68 4.19 16.76
C ARG A 15 4.13 4.65 16.95
N VAL A 16 5.04 4.17 16.11
CA VAL A 16 6.45 4.59 16.18
C VAL A 16 6.61 6.06 15.77
N GLU A 17 5.85 6.54 14.78
CA GLU A 17 5.79 7.96 14.39
C GLU A 17 5.18 8.84 15.50
N ALA A 18 4.22 8.30 16.26
CA ALA A 18 3.68 8.94 17.47
C ALA A 18 4.66 8.95 18.66
N GLY A 19 5.86 8.37 18.51
CA GLY A 19 6.92 8.38 19.52
C GLY A 19 6.88 7.19 20.50
N GLU A 20 6.00 6.21 20.30
CA GLU A 20 6.00 5.00 21.11
C GLU A 20 7.31 4.20 20.92
N ARG A 21 7.82 3.59 22.01
CA ARG A 21 9.04 2.78 21.92
C ARG A 21 8.73 1.52 21.10
N ARG A 22 9.62 1.16 20.19
CA ARG A 22 9.48 -0.01 19.30
C ARG A 22 9.25 -1.33 20.03
N ILE A 23 9.76 -1.48 21.26
CA ILE A 23 9.54 -2.68 22.06
C ILE A 23 8.10 -2.76 22.59
N ASP A 24 7.53 -1.64 23.04
CA ASP A 24 6.15 -1.58 23.51
C ASP A 24 5.18 -1.84 22.36
N VAL A 25 5.47 -1.29 21.17
CA VAL A 25 4.71 -1.56 19.93
C VAL A 25 4.78 -3.05 19.54
N ALA A 26 5.94 -3.68 19.69
CA ALA A 26 6.13 -5.09 19.38
C ALA A 26 5.28 -5.98 20.29
N GLU A 27 5.32 -5.72 21.60
CA GLU A 27 4.52 -6.43 22.61
C GLU A 27 3.03 -6.23 22.38
N ALA A 28 2.58 -4.99 22.17
CA ALA A 28 1.17 -4.67 21.93
C ALA A 28 0.59 -5.35 20.69
N LEU A 29 1.42 -5.60 19.66
CA LEU A 29 1.00 -6.21 18.40
C LEU A 29 1.34 -7.71 18.29
N GLY A 30 1.94 -8.29 19.33
CA GLY A 30 2.34 -9.70 19.34
C GLY A 30 3.37 -10.05 18.27
N ILE A 31 4.25 -9.11 17.91
CA ILE A 31 5.32 -9.31 16.92
C ILE A 31 6.70 -9.14 17.55
N SER A 32 7.76 -9.59 16.87
CA SER A 32 9.12 -9.37 17.37
C SER A 32 9.60 -7.95 17.13
N LYS A 33 10.45 -7.42 18.03
CA LYS A 33 11.15 -6.14 17.81
C LYS A 33 11.89 -6.10 16.46
N ALA A 34 12.53 -7.21 16.06
CA ALA A 34 13.19 -7.33 14.76
C ALA A 34 12.22 -7.14 13.57
N SER A 35 10.95 -7.50 13.74
CA SER A 35 9.91 -7.25 12.76
C SER A 35 9.54 -5.77 12.69
N VAL A 36 9.42 -5.10 13.84
CA VAL A 36 9.25 -3.65 13.91
C VAL A 36 10.42 -2.92 13.23
N ASP A 37 11.66 -3.28 13.54
CA ASP A 37 12.85 -2.67 12.91
C ASP A 37 12.87 -2.93 11.39
N SER A 38 12.49 -4.12 10.95
CA SER A 38 12.35 -4.42 9.51
C SER A 38 11.25 -3.60 8.84
N ILE A 39 10.16 -3.29 9.55
CA ILE A 39 9.09 -2.43 9.05
C ILE A 39 9.55 -0.98 8.92
N MET A 40 10.20 -0.46 9.96
CA MET A 40 10.70 0.92 9.98
C MET A 40 11.84 1.16 8.99
N THR A 41 12.65 0.14 8.69
CA THR A 41 13.71 0.20 7.66
C THR A 41 13.21 -0.12 6.26
N GLY A 42 11.91 -0.40 6.08
CA GLY A 42 11.30 -0.73 4.78
C GLY A 42 11.63 -2.12 4.25
N ARG A 43 12.38 -2.95 5.00
CA ARG A 43 12.73 -4.34 4.64
C ARG A 43 11.54 -5.31 4.73
N ARG A 44 10.52 -4.99 5.54
CA ARG A 44 9.22 -5.68 5.61
C ARG A 44 8.12 -4.65 5.51
N GLY A 45 7.05 -4.91 4.75
CA GLY A 45 5.90 -3.98 4.70
C GLY A 45 6.16 -2.62 4.04
N GLY A 46 7.35 -2.34 3.48
CA GLY A 46 7.43 -1.40 2.35
C GLY A 46 6.41 -1.85 1.30
N PRO A 47 5.77 -0.93 0.54
CA PRO A 47 4.72 -1.28 -0.41
C PRO A 47 5.18 -2.52 -1.15
N SER A 48 4.44 -3.60 -0.90
CA SER A 48 4.72 -4.87 -1.51
C SER A 48 4.89 -4.58 -2.99
N LYS A 49 6.07 -4.85 -3.58
CA LYS A 49 6.19 -4.86 -5.03
C LYS A 49 5.24 -5.91 -5.65
N ARG A 50 4.56 -6.73 -4.82
CA ARG A 50 3.30 -7.39 -5.13
C ARG A 50 2.11 -6.50 -4.72
N SER A 51 2.05 -5.30 -5.29
CA SER A 51 0.84 -4.51 -5.42
C SER A 51 -0.04 -5.28 -6.41
N GLY A 52 -0.65 -6.37 -5.94
CA GLY A 52 -1.69 -7.07 -6.71
C GLY A 52 -3.04 -6.35 -6.59
N THR A 53 -3.22 -5.55 -5.53
CA THR A 53 -4.49 -4.93 -5.20
C THR A 53 -4.30 -3.43 -5.10
N LEU A 54 -4.84 -2.68 -6.07
CA LEU A 54 -5.00 -1.24 -5.95
C LEU A 54 -5.91 -0.96 -4.75
N THR A 55 -5.54 -0.04 -3.87
CA THR A 55 -6.45 0.44 -2.82
C THR A 55 -7.64 1.15 -3.47
N ASP A 56 -8.76 1.27 -2.77
CA ASP A 56 -9.94 1.90 -3.35
C ASP A 56 -9.72 3.39 -3.66
N ASP A 57 -8.89 4.09 -2.85
CA ASP A 57 -8.44 5.45 -3.14
C ASP A 57 -7.64 5.53 -4.45
N VAL A 58 -6.71 4.60 -4.66
CA VAL A 58 -5.91 4.54 -5.89
C VAL A 58 -6.80 4.22 -7.08
N LYS A 59 -7.79 3.33 -6.94
CA LYS A 59 -8.78 3.06 -8.00
C LYS A 59 -9.61 4.30 -8.32
N ALA A 60 -10.09 5.03 -7.32
CA ALA A 60 -10.85 6.27 -7.52
C ALA A 60 -10.02 7.32 -8.25
N ARG A 61 -8.75 7.49 -7.85
CA ARG A 61 -7.81 8.40 -8.50
C ARG A 61 -7.52 8.01 -9.95
N ILE A 62 -7.33 6.72 -10.24
CA ILE A 62 -7.16 6.24 -11.63
C ILE A 62 -8.38 6.58 -12.49
N ARG A 63 -9.61 6.44 -11.96
CA ARG A 63 -10.84 6.78 -12.68
C ARG A 63 -10.96 8.26 -12.95
N GLU A 64 -10.69 9.09 -11.95
CA GLU A 64 -10.68 10.56 -12.08
C GLU A 64 -9.73 10.99 -13.19
N LEU A 65 -8.47 10.55 -13.14
CA LEU A 65 -7.46 10.91 -14.14
C LEU A 65 -7.80 10.38 -15.55
N ALA A 66 -8.43 9.20 -15.64
CA ALA A 66 -8.91 8.69 -16.92
C ALA A 66 -10.04 9.57 -17.50
N SER A 67 -10.94 10.07 -16.64
CA SER A 67 -12.03 10.96 -17.07
C SER A 67 -11.54 12.32 -17.58
N THR A 68 -10.35 12.76 -17.16
CA THR A 68 -9.70 13.97 -17.70
C THR A 68 -8.98 13.73 -19.03
N GLY A 69 -9.10 12.54 -19.61
CA GLY A 69 -8.45 12.16 -20.88
C GLY A 69 -6.96 11.85 -20.76
N MET A 70 -6.44 11.67 -19.54
CA MET A 70 -5.03 11.33 -19.32
C MET A 70 -4.72 9.92 -19.86
N SER A 71 -3.56 9.73 -20.48
CA SER A 71 -3.16 8.41 -20.99
C SER A 71 -2.89 7.43 -19.85
N GLN A 72 -3.18 6.14 -20.05
CA GLN A 72 -3.00 5.12 -19.01
C GLN A 72 -1.55 5.02 -18.51
N SER A 73 -0.56 5.30 -19.37
CA SER A 73 0.85 5.33 -19.00
C SER A 73 1.22 6.55 -18.14
N ALA A 74 0.61 7.71 -18.38
CA ALA A 74 0.75 8.88 -17.52
C ALA A 74 0.08 8.65 -16.16
N ILE A 75 -1.12 8.08 -16.15
CA ILE A 75 -1.84 7.71 -14.91
C ILE A 75 -1.01 6.74 -14.08
N ALA A 76 -0.42 5.71 -14.70
CA ALA A 76 0.40 4.73 -14.00
C ALA A 76 1.60 5.37 -13.27
N ARG A 77 2.25 6.34 -13.92
CA ARG A 77 3.35 7.11 -13.31
C ARG A 77 2.85 7.98 -12.16
N GLU A 78 1.73 8.67 -12.36
CA GLU A 78 1.12 9.56 -11.37
C GLU A 78 0.77 8.82 -10.06
N VAL A 79 0.15 7.64 -10.16
CA VAL A 79 -0.31 6.90 -8.98
C VAL A 79 0.68 5.81 -8.50
N GLY A 80 1.85 5.73 -9.12
CA GLY A 80 2.90 4.78 -8.72
C GLY A 80 2.55 3.30 -8.96
N THR A 81 1.85 2.99 -10.06
CA THR A 81 1.47 1.61 -10.43
C THR A 81 1.92 1.24 -11.85
N SER A 82 1.55 0.04 -12.33
CA SER A 82 1.82 -0.40 -13.70
C SER A 82 0.67 -0.04 -14.65
N GLN A 83 0.99 0.26 -15.91
CA GLN A 83 -0.04 0.52 -16.93
C GLN A 83 -0.96 -0.70 -17.15
N GLN A 84 -0.46 -1.94 -16.98
CA GLN A 84 -1.29 -3.13 -17.06
C GLN A 84 -2.38 -3.16 -15.98
N MET A 85 -2.07 -2.73 -14.75
CA MET A 85 -3.06 -2.62 -13.68
C MET A 85 -4.10 -1.54 -13.96
N VAL A 86 -3.68 -0.39 -14.51
CA VAL A 86 -4.59 0.67 -14.95
C VAL A 86 -5.53 0.13 -16.05
N SER A 87 -4.98 -0.55 -17.06
CA SER A 87 -5.77 -1.14 -18.15
C SER A 87 -6.79 -2.16 -17.64
N LYS A 88 -6.37 -3.06 -16.73
CA LYS A 88 -7.26 -4.06 -16.12
C LYS A 88 -8.40 -3.41 -15.34
N LEU A 89 -8.09 -2.44 -14.49
CA LEU A 89 -9.11 -1.72 -13.70
C LEU A 89 -10.15 -1.01 -14.58
N LEU A 90 -9.70 -0.36 -15.67
CA LEU A 90 -10.61 0.37 -16.56
C LEU A 90 -11.47 -0.56 -17.42
N LYS A 91 -10.98 -1.76 -17.77
CA LYS A 91 -11.72 -2.78 -18.52
C LYS A 91 -12.74 -3.55 -17.69
N GLU A 92 -12.52 -3.68 -16.39
CA GLU A 92 -13.43 -4.36 -15.46
C GLU A 92 -14.72 -3.55 -15.15
N GLN A 93 -14.86 -2.34 -15.73
CA GLN A 93 -16.12 -1.61 -15.65
C GLN A 93 -17.12 -2.13 -16.68
N PRO A 94 -18.37 -2.43 -16.28
CA PRO A 94 -19.44 -2.60 -17.25
C PRO A 94 -19.58 -1.27 -18.02
N ALA A 95 -19.67 -1.37 -19.35
CA ALA A 95 -20.03 -0.24 -20.18
C ALA A 95 -21.34 0.34 -19.63
N GLY A 96 -21.29 1.59 -19.14
CA GLY A 96 -22.48 2.39 -18.90
C GLY A 96 -23.16 2.72 -20.21
#